data_AF-A0A6N8X7I6-F1
#
_entry.id   AF-A0A6N8X7I6-F1
#
_cell.length_a   1.000
_cell.length_b   1.000
_cell.length_c   1.000
_cell.angle_alpha   90.00
_cell.angle_beta   90.00
_cell.angle_gamma   90.00
#
_symmetry.space_group_name_H-M   'P 1'
#
loop_
_entity.id
_entity.type
_entity.pdbx_description
1 polymer ?
#
loop_
_entity_poly.entity_id
_entity_poly.type
_entity_poly.pdbx_seq_one_letter_code
_entity_poly.pdbx_strand_id
1 'polypeptide(L)'
;MIAALARPPQVHGPGRSPFLFDVRAVGVFRILLAGTILFDQLIRAADWRAFHSASGLVSAADSRAWDSPWLWSVYWLSDGPLLPMVLEALRFAATLALLFGVRSRLAAFVLFVLLASVAARNPLLLQGGDKVLIVMTFFAAFLPLGERFSLSRLWFGETSAPYVRSAATLAYAVQVLLVWFMAGLLKIGDPWLDGSAVSMALHLEAFTTETARLWRHWDWLAQPLTLFVFWLECLAPLLALVPVLWCRLIGLAALVILEAGIFISIEAGLFPLISLVSLVPLVPLQIVNRLAAGLSRGRAATGTPLVLFFDGDCRFCAFACRLLLACCGARDAAMREARSDPIASRILEDHFAWSVVECAPGDAPPTAEGYRRGWEGVLMVVQRSPRPWLTRILPGSVRGERTYAWIGRNRHLFGRFGGAVFGHRSTAGWHGEAGRFATASALVVVLAWNAATLSAAHGRLDMRPLVAPLVGAANLKQYWRMFAPSPYYDDFWYVIPALARDGDRADLLSGRPVALRPPRDGPNRYGGYRWRKITFNSAQQGEFGRVVEYFCRNGLWAAVDLWEFRRPNLGVAATAETPYETTQLGRWRCDAFEGVDGVDENAVDAFRTEIDHSIRQVDGVLRGL
;
A
#
# COMPACT_ATOMS: atom_id res chain seq x y z
N MET A 1 6.92 -2.16 20.42
CA MET A 1 7.43 -2.46 19.07
C MET A 1 8.97 -2.55 18.96
N ILE A 2 9.80 -2.37 20.00
CA ILE A 2 11.29 -2.36 19.87
C ILE A 2 12.03 -3.45 20.69
N ALA A 3 11.36 -4.17 21.61
CA ALA A 3 11.90 -5.40 22.24
C ALA A 3 12.24 -6.49 21.20
N ALA A 4 11.69 -6.36 19.99
CA ALA A 4 11.98 -7.18 18.82
C ALA A 4 13.26 -6.77 18.04
N LEU A 5 14.20 -6.01 18.63
CA LEU A 5 15.49 -5.66 18.00
C LEU A 5 16.73 -6.33 18.62
N ALA A 6 16.58 -7.23 19.61
CA ALA A 6 17.71 -7.96 20.20
C ALA A 6 18.61 -8.56 19.10
N ARG A 7 19.91 -8.25 19.18
CA ARG A 7 20.92 -8.72 18.22
C ARG A 7 20.97 -10.26 18.31
N PRO A 8 20.68 -10.99 17.23
CA PRO A 8 21.02 -12.40 17.21
C PRO A 8 22.54 -12.59 17.27
N PRO A 9 23.04 -13.75 17.74
CA PRO A 9 24.46 -14.06 17.72
C PRO A 9 25.04 -13.85 16.30
N GLN A 10 26.22 -13.24 16.25
CA GLN A 10 26.90 -12.94 14.99
C GLN A 10 27.29 -14.25 14.33
N VAL A 11 26.67 -14.55 13.20
CA VAL A 11 27.16 -15.57 12.28
C VAL A 11 28.03 -14.84 11.25
N HIS A 12 29.35 -15.01 11.35
CA HIS A 12 30.33 -14.34 10.49
C HIS A 12 30.22 -14.80 9.02
N GLY A 13 30.42 -13.88 8.08
CA GLY A 13 30.54 -14.16 6.65
C GLY A 13 30.19 -12.97 5.75
N PRO A 14 31.07 -12.54 4.81
CA PRO A 14 30.70 -11.62 3.73
C PRO A 14 29.77 -12.31 2.71
N GLY A 15 28.89 -11.55 2.04
CA GLY A 15 28.19 -12.03 0.82
C GLY A 15 27.04 -13.02 0.99
N ARG A 16 26.21 -12.91 2.04
CA ARG A 16 25.03 -13.78 2.20
C ARG A 16 24.04 -13.65 1.02
N SER A 17 23.44 -14.78 0.66
CA SER A 17 22.41 -14.94 -0.38
C SER A 17 21.36 -13.80 -0.38
N PRO A 18 20.95 -13.31 -1.57
CA PRO A 18 19.88 -12.32 -1.71
C PRO A 18 18.53 -12.81 -1.17
N PHE A 19 18.36 -14.13 -1.04
CA PHE A 19 17.11 -14.78 -0.63
C PHE A 19 17.03 -15.06 0.88
N LEU A 20 18.02 -14.63 1.67
CA LEU A 20 18.02 -14.74 3.13
C LEU A 20 17.50 -13.44 3.75
N PHE A 21 16.29 -13.46 4.30
CA PHE A 21 15.62 -12.28 4.85
C PHE A 21 15.77 -12.18 6.38
N ASP A 22 15.85 -10.95 6.88
CA ASP A 22 15.76 -10.65 8.32
C ASP A 22 14.29 -10.63 8.75
N VAL A 23 13.92 -11.38 9.80
CA VAL A 23 12.53 -11.39 10.26
C VAL A 23 12.06 -10.01 10.78
N ARG A 24 12.98 -9.11 11.18
CA ARG A 24 12.63 -7.73 11.54
C ARG A 24 12.26 -6.93 10.30
N ALA A 25 13.01 -7.06 9.20
CA ALA A 25 12.66 -6.41 7.93
C ALA A 25 11.31 -6.90 7.42
N VAL A 26 11.05 -8.21 7.47
CA VAL A 26 9.73 -8.81 7.15
C VAL A 26 8.62 -8.25 8.03
N GLY A 27 8.87 -8.07 9.33
CA GLY A 27 7.91 -7.47 10.26
C GLY A 27 7.63 -5.99 9.98
N VAL A 28 8.64 -5.20 9.59
CA VAL A 28 8.46 -3.80 9.16
C VAL A 28 7.68 -3.75 7.85
N PHE A 29 8.05 -4.59 6.88
CA PHE A 29 7.33 -4.75 5.62
C PHE A 29 5.85 -5.06 5.86
N ARG A 30 5.50 -5.99 6.75
CA ARG A 30 4.10 -6.28 7.10
C ARG A 30 3.33 -5.03 7.55
N ILE A 31 3.94 -4.23 8.44
CA ILE A 31 3.32 -3.01 8.98
C ILE A 31 3.12 -1.99 7.86
N LEU A 32 4.15 -1.77 7.04
CA LEU A 32 4.08 -0.83 5.93
C LEU A 32 3.07 -1.28 4.86
N LEU A 33 3.06 -2.56 4.48
CA LEU A 33 2.10 -3.14 3.55
C LEU A 33 0.66 -2.94 4.05
N ALA A 34 0.38 -3.27 5.31
CA ALA A 34 -0.92 -3.06 5.90
C ALA A 34 -1.30 -1.56 5.96
N GLY A 35 -0.33 -0.69 6.29
CA GLY A 35 -0.51 0.76 6.27
C GLY A 35 -0.84 1.31 4.89
N THR A 36 -0.17 0.82 3.84
CA THR A 36 -0.45 1.21 2.44
C THR A 36 -1.82 0.73 2.00
N ILE A 37 -2.21 -0.50 2.34
CA ILE A 37 -3.56 -1.02 2.06
C ILE A 37 -4.63 -0.20 2.79
N LEU A 38 -4.39 0.17 4.05
CA LEU A 38 -5.29 1.01 4.83
C LEU A 38 -5.40 2.42 4.24
N PHE A 39 -4.28 2.99 3.80
CA PHE A 39 -4.27 4.31 3.18
C PHE A 39 -5.04 4.31 1.84
N ASP A 40 -4.86 3.29 1.00
CA ASP A 40 -5.65 3.11 -0.23
C ASP A 40 -7.16 2.99 0.07
N GLN A 41 -7.54 2.24 1.11
CA GLN A 41 -8.93 2.17 1.58
C GLN A 41 -9.48 3.53 1.97
N LEU A 42 -8.75 4.29 2.79
CA LEU A 42 -9.19 5.60 3.28
C LEU A 42 -9.34 6.62 2.15
N ILE A 43 -8.45 6.60 1.15
CA ILE A 43 -8.57 7.45 -0.04
C ILE A 43 -9.86 7.14 -0.81
N ARG A 44 -10.23 5.87 -0.94
CA ARG A 44 -11.43 5.44 -1.70
C ARG A 44 -12.71 5.53 -0.88
N ALA A 45 -12.63 5.71 0.43
CA ALA A 45 -13.78 5.65 1.32
C ALA A 45 -14.81 6.75 1.03
N ALA A 46 -14.35 7.96 0.67
CA ALA A 46 -15.22 9.09 0.34
C ALA A 46 -16.08 8.81 -0.90
N ASP A 47 -15.51 8.18 -1.92
CA ASP A 47 -16.14 7.87 -3.20
C ASP A 47 -16.61 6.42 -3.31
N TRP A 48 -16.75 5.72 -2.17
CA TRP A 48 -17.05 4.29 -2.17
C TRP A 48 -18.32 3.96 -2.96
N ARG A 49 -19.34 4.81 -2.90
CA ARG A 49 -20.58 4.64 -3.69
C ARG A 49 -20.31 4.67 -5.19
N ALA A 50 -19.56 5.65 -5.69
CA ALA A 50 -19.21 5.76 -7.10
C ALA A 50 -18.44 4.52 -7.60
N PHE A 51 -17.53 4.01 -6.77
CA PHE A 51 -16.56 3.00 -7.18
C PHE A 51 -17.04 1.57 -7.01
N HIS A 52 -17.86 1.29 -6.00
CA HIS A 52 -18.13 -0.06 -5.53
C HIS A 52 -19.61 -0.38 -5.28
N SER A 53 -20.53 0.59 -5.37
CA SER A 53 -21.96 0.32 -5.17
C SER A 53 -22.65 -0.23 -6.42
N ALA A 54 -23.86 -0.76 -6.21
CA ALA A 54 -24.78 -1.24 -7.25
C ALA A 54 -25.05 -0.18 -8.34
N SER A 55 -25.24 1.06 -7.90
CA SER A 55 -25.53 2.24 -8.72
C SER A 55 -24.26 3.06 -9.02
N GLY A 56 -23.09 2.44 -8.88
CA GLY A 56 -21.80 3.06 -9.19
C GLY A 56 -21.52 3.11 -10.69
N LEU A 57 -20.31 3.50 -11.06
CA LEU A 57 -19.87 3.70 -12.44
C LEU A 57 -19.87 2.42 -13.29
N VAL A 58 -19.69 1.27 -12.65
CA VAL A 58 -19.58 -0.03 -13.31
C VAL A 58 -20.47 -1.00 -12.54
N SER A 59 -21.37 -1.71 -13.21
CA SER A 59 -22.16 -2.80 -12.60
C SER A 59 -21.32 -4.07 -12.44
N ALA A 60 -21.72 -5.04 -11.60
CA ALA A 60 -20.97 -6.30 -11.53
C ALA A 60 -21.05 -7.06 -12.86
N ALA A 61 -22.22 -7.03 -13.51
CA ALA A 61 -22.44 -7.62 -14.82
C ALA A 61 -21.49 -7.03 -15.89
N ASP A 62 -21.40 -5.70 -15.98
CA ASP A 62 -20.49 -5.03 -16.92
C ASP A 62 -19.03 -5.40 -16.64
N SER A 63 -18.60 -5.29 -15.37
CA SER A 63 -17.21 -5.62 -15.02
C SER A 63 -16.83 -7.06 -15.37
N ARG A 64 -17.76 -8.01 -15.19
CA ARG A 64 -17.56 -9.42 -15.55
C ARG A 64 -17.49 -9.62 -17.06
N ALA A 65 -18.26 -8.87 -17.84
CA ALA A 65 -18.27 -8.95 -19.30
C ALA A 65 -16.99 -8.35 -19.92
N TRP A 66 -16.37 -7.36 -19.27
CA TRP A 66 -15.15 -6.70 -19.75
C TRP A 66 -13.87 -7.50 -19.48
N ASP A 67 -13.90 -8.38 -18.49
CA ASP A 67 -12.71 -9.10 -18.02
C ASP A 67 -12.48 -10.45 -18.73
N SER A 68 -11.29 -11.00 -18.51
CA SER A 68 -10.93 -12.34 -19.00
C SER A 68 -11.81 -13.41 -18.34
N PRO A 69 -12.24 -14.47 -19.08
CA PRO A 69 -13.11 -15.53 -18.54
C PRO A 69 -12.49 -16.29 -17.36
N TRP A 70 -11.18 -16.20 -17.21
CA TRP A 70 -10.41 -16.86 -16.15
C TRP A 70 -10.30 -16.04 -14.85
N LEU A 71 -10.70 -14.77 -14.86
CA LEU A 71 -10.67 -13.93 -13.65
C LEU A 71 -11.88 -14.23 -12.77
N TRP A 72 -11.74 -13.91 -11.49
CA TRP A 72 -12.82 -14.04 -10.52
C TRP A 72 -12.84 -12.84 -9.60
N SER A 73 -14.04 -12.51 -9.12
CA SER A 73 -14.27 -11.54 -8.06
C SER A 73 -15.39 -12.00 -7.16
N VAL A 74 -15.15 -11.97 -5.85
CA VAL A 74 -16.22 -12.21 -4.86
C VAL A 74 -17.28 -11.10 -4.92
N TYR A 75 -16.95 -9.91 -5.43
CA TYR A 75 -17.90 -8.81 -5.63
C TYR A 75 -18.86 -9.04 -6.81
N TRP A 76 -18.67 -10.09 -7.63
CA TRP A 76 -19.61 -10.47 -8.69
C TRP A 76 -20.76 -11.35 -8.23
N LEU A 77 -20.75 -11.78 -6.96
CA LEU A 77 -21.80 -12.67 -6.43
C LEU A 77 -23.13 -11.95 -6.18
N SER A 78 -23.12 -10.63 -6.07
CA SER A 78 -24.33 -9.84 -5.88
C SER A 78 -24.10 -8.40 -6.32
N ASP A 79 -25.06 -7.84 -7.05
CA ASP A 79 -25.16 -6.40 -7.32
C ASP A 79 -25.79 -5.63 -6.16
N GLY A 80 -26.31 -6.30 -5.11
CA GLY A 80 -26.91 -5.63 -3.96
C GLY A 80 -25.88 -4.88 -3.09
N PRO A 81 -26.29 -3.85 -2.31
CA PRO A 81 -25.37 -3.02 -1.55
C PRO A 81 -24.72 -3.74 -0.36
N LEU A 82 -25.36 -4.77 0.18
CA LEU A 82 -24.92 -5.46 1.40
C LEU A 82 -23.59 -6.18 1.22
N LEU A 83 -23.40 -6.90 0.11
CA LEU A 83 -22.19 -7.70 -0.11
C LEU A 83 -20.93 -6.83 -0.21
N PRO A 84 -20.86 -5.78 -1.06
CA PRO A 84 -19.73 -4.88 -1.09
C PRO A 84 -19.41 -4.23 0.27
N MET A 85 -20.42 -3.86 1.06
CA MET A 85 -20.21 -3.29 2.40
C MET A 85 -19.58 -4.29 3.36
N VAL A 86 -20.07 -5.54 3.37
CA VAL A 86 -19.52 -6.62 4.21
C VAL A 86 -18.08 -6.95 3.80
N LEU A 87 -17.80 -7.04 2.49
CA LEU A 87 -16.46 -7.30 1.98
C LEU A 87 -15.49 -6.17 2.33
N GLU A 88 -15.95 -4.91 2.30
CA GLU A 88 -15.12 -3.77 2.70
C GLU A 88 -14.83 -3.76 4.21
N ALA A 89 -15.83 -4.06 5.05
CA ALA A 89 -15.63 -4.21 6.49
C ALA A 89 -14.66 -5.37 6.81
N LEU A 90 -14.78 -6.49 6.09
CA LEU A 90 -13.85 -7.62 6.19
C LEU A 90 -12.44 -7.23 5.75
N ARG A 91 -12.32 -6.45 4.67
CA ARG A 91 -11.03 -5.94 4.17
C ARG A 91 -10.36 -5.06 5.22
N PHE A 92 -11.10 -4.12 5.82
CA PHE A 92 -10.61 -3.27 6.90
C PHE A 92 -10.17 -4.09 8.13
N ALA A 93 -11.00 -5.04 8.57
CA ALA A 93 -10.65 -5.91 9.70
C ALA A 93 -9.40 -6.77 9.41
N ALA A 94 -9.28 -7.33 8.20
CA ALA A 94 -8.11 -8.08 7.78
C ALA A 94 -6.86 -7.19 7.68
N THR A 95 -7.00 -5.93 7.27
CA THR A 95 -5.92 -4.94 7.28
C THR A 95 -5.43 -4.64 8.69
N LEU A 96 -6.33 -4.44 9.66
CA LEU A 96 -5.94 -4.26 11.05
C LEU A 96 -5.29 -5.52 11.64
N ALA A 97 -5.84 -6.70 11.34
CA ALA A 97 -5.24 -7.96 11.73
C ALA A 97 -3.82 -8.09 11.16
N LEU A 98 -3.62 -7.77 9.88
CA LEU A 98 -2.30 -7.74 9.27
C LEU A 98 -1.39 -6.69 9.92
N LEU A 99 -1.89 -5.48 10.22
CA LEU A 99 -1.14 -4.37 10.81
C LEU A 99 -0.62 -4.65 12.23
N PHE A 100 -1.41 -5.33 13.05
CA PHE A 100 -1.02 -5.73 14.41
C PHE A 100 -0.40 -7.13 14.47
N GLY A 101 -0.38 -7.85 13.36
CA GLY A 101 0.21 -9.17 13.25
C GLY A 101 -0.63 -10.24 13.93
N VAL A 102 -1.95 -10.09 13.90
CA VAL A 102 -2.94 -11.08 14.32
C VAL A 102 -3.16 -12.02 13.14
N ARG A 103 -2.81 -13.30 13.29
CA ARG A 103 -2.90 -14.31 12.20
C ARG A 103 -2.38 -13.78 10.85
N SER A 104 -1.22 -13.12 10.86
CA SER A 104 -0.75 -12.26 9.77
C SER A 104 -0.82 -12.89 8.37
N ARG A 105 -0.57 -14.21 8.26
CA ARG A 105 -0.57 -14.92 6.97
C ARG A 105 -1.97 -15.13 6.42
N LEU A 106 -2.90 -15.53 7.29
CA LEU A 106 -4.31 -15.63 6.92
C LEU A 106 -4.85 -14.24 6.56
N ALA A 107 -4.51 -13.22 7.36
CA ALA A 107 -4.89 -11.84 7.07
C ALA A 107 -4.34 -11.39 5.70
N ALA A 108 -3.07 -11.66 5.39
CA ALA A 108 -2.50 -11.37 4.08
C ALA A 108 -3.21 -12.13 2.94
N PHE A 109 -3.53 -13.41 3.12
CA PHE A 109 -4.25 -14.19 2.10
C PHE A 109 -5.67 -13.65 1.86
N VAL A 110 -6.41 -13.37 2.92
CA VAL A 110 -7.75 -12.75 2.83
C VAL A 110 -7.66 -11.39 2.14
N LEU A 111 -6.66 -10.57 2.47
CA LEU A 111 -6.42 -9.30 1.81
C LEU A 111 -6.09 -9.46 0.33
N PHE A 112 -5.27 -10.44 -0.04
CA PHE A 112 -5.02 -10.75 -1.45
C PHE A 112 -6.33 -11.06 -2.19
N VAL A 113 -7.17 -11.93 -1.64
CA VAL A 113 -8.46 -12.30 -2.25
C VAL A 113 -9.35 -11.07 -2.44
N LEU A 114 -9.46 -10.22 -1.42
CA LEU A 114 -10.29 -9.01 -1.45
C LEU A 114 -9.71 -7.94 -2.38
N LEU A 115 -8.39 -7.75 -2.41
CA LEU A 115 -7.72 -6.81 -3.32
C LEU A 115 -7.84 -7.25 -4.78
N ALA A 116 -7.67 -8.53 -5.07
CA ALA A 116 -7.88 -9.09 -6.40
C ALA A 116 -9.35 -8.91 -6.83
N SER A 117 -10.29 -9.21 -5.94
CA SER A 117 -11.72 -9.11 -6.22
C SER A 117 -12.17 -7.66 -6.45
N VAL A 118 -11.75 -6.72 -5.60
CA VAL A 118 -12.12 -5.30 -5.76
C VAL A 118 -11.49 -4.70 -7.02
N ALA A 119 -10.30 -5.18 -7.41
CA ALA A 119 -9.66 -4.78 -8.65
C ALA A 119 -10.42 -5.25 -9.89
N ALA A 120 -10.89 -6.50 -9.90
CA ALA A 120 -11.73 -7.04 -10.96
C ALA A 120 -13.15 -6.42 -10.98
N ARG A 121 -13.65 -5.93 -9.83
CA ARG A 121 -14.97 -5.29 -9.75
C ARG A 121 -15.04 -3.95 -10.49
N ASN A 122 -13.95 -3.20 -10.54
CA ASN A 122 -13.90 -1.92 -11.24
C ASN A 122 -12.51 -1.71 -11.90
N PRO A 123 -12.32 -2.21 -13.13
CA PRO A 123 -11.04 -2.13 -13.82
C PRO A 123 -10.66 -0.69 -14.21
N LEU A 124 -11.62 0.24 -14.30
CA LEU A 124 -11.36 1.65 -14.65
C LEU A 124 -10.52 2.38 -13.60
N LEU A 125 -10.55 1.91 -12.35
CA LEU A 125 -9.77 2.48 -11.24
C LEU A 125 -8.30 2.05 -11.22
N LEU A 126 -7.95 1.03 -12.01
CA LEU A 126 -6.68 0.34 -11.85
C LEU A 126 -5.51 1.12 -12.44
N GLN A 127 -4.42 1.11 -11.68
CA GLN A 127 -3.09 1.52 -12.10
C GLN A 127 -2.07 0.41 -11.84
N GLY A 128 -0.86 0.58 -12.36
CA GLY A 128 0.23 -0.39 -12.16
C GLY A 128 0.47 -0.72 -10.68
N GLY A 129 0.33 0.28 -9.79
CA GLY A 129 0.53 0.11 -8.35
C GLY A 129 -0.43 -0.86 -7.70
N ASP A 130 -1.69 -0.90 -8.15
CA ASP A 130 -2.67 -1.85 -7.61
C ASP A 130 -2.28 -3.30 -7.94
N LYS A 131 -1.73 -3.53 -9.14
CA LYS A 131 -1.24 -4.87 -9.54
C LYS A 131 -0.02 -5.26 -8.73
N VAL A 132 0.92 -4.35 -8.49
CA VAL A 132 2.06 -4.59 -7.59
C VAL A 132 1.57 -4.95 -6.18
N LEU A 133 0.61 -4.20 -5.64
CA LEU A 133 0.05 -4.43 -4.30
C LEU A 133 -0.62 -5.81 -4.16
N ILE A 134 -1.42 -6.22 -5.16
CA ILE A 134 -2.08 -7.54 -5.19
C ILE A 134 -1.05 -8.66 -5.19
N VAL A 135 -0.10 -8.61 -6.13
CA VAL A 135 0.88 -9.67 -6.33
C VAL A 135 1.83 -9.77 -5.13
N MET A 136 2.25 -8.65 -4.56
CA MET A 136 3.06 -8.65 -3.34
C MET A 136 2.30 -9.21 -2.14
N THR A 137 1.02 -8.86 -1.99
CA THR A 137 0.19 -9.37 -0.89
C THR A 137 0.01 -10.90 -1.01
N PHE A 138 -0.12 -11.41 -2.23
CA PHE A 138 -0.13 -12.85 -2.50
C PHE A 138 1.15 -13.53 -2.00
N PHE A 139 2.33 -13.10 -2.46
CA PHE A 139 3.59 -13.71 -2.04
C PHE A 139 3.89 -13.48 -0.55
N ALA A 140 3.44 -12.35 0.01
CA ALA A 140 3.58 -12.05 1.43
C ALA A 140 2.86 -13.07 2.33
N ALA A 141 1.72 -13.63 1.91
CA ALA A 141 1.02 -14.66 2.67
C ALA A 141 1.88 -15.90 2.95
N PHE A 142 2.88 -16.17 2.10
CA PHE A 142 3.84 -17.26 2.27
C PHE A 142 5.09 -16.89 3.10
N LEU A 143 5.29 -15.60 3.41
CA LEU A 143 6.36 -15.12 4.28
C LEU A 143 6.01 -15.29 5.76
N PRO A 144 7.02 -15.37 6.65
CA PRO A 144 6.82 -15.46 8.09
C PRO A 144 6.47 -14.08 8.72
N LEU A 145 5.35 -13.49 8.26
CA LEU A 145 4.90 -12.14 8.62
C LEU A 145 4.65 -11.93 10.13
N GLY A 146 4.37 -13.01 10.86
CA GLY A 146 4.07 -13.00 12.31
C GLY A 146 5.30 -13.10 13.22
N GLU A 147 6.50 -13.34 12.67
CA GLU A 147 7.67 -13.63 13.51
C GLU A 147 8.23 -12.40 14.21
N ARG A 148 7.95 -11.17 13.79
CA ARG A 148 8.36 -9.95 14.53
C ARG A 148 7.27 -8.89 14.52
N PHE A 149 7.27 -8.07 15.57
CA PHE A 149 6.33 -6.97 15.79
C PHE A 149 4.85 -7.39 15.78
N SER A 150 4.55 -8.63 16.16
CA SER A 150 3.22 -9.25 16.10
C SER A 150 2.63 -9.46 17.49
N LEU A 151 1.34 -9.16 17.64
CA LEU A 151 0.58 -9.49 18.85
C LEU A 151 0.44 -11.00 19.04
N SER A 152 0.24 -11.77 17.96
CA SER A 152 0.18 -13.24 18.03
C SER A 152 1.46 -13.82 18.62
N ARG A 153 2.63 -13.29 18.25
CA ARG A 153 3.90 -13.71 18.84
C ARG A 153 3.97 -13.43 20.35
N LEU A 154 3.51 -12.25 20.79
CA LEU A 154 3.48 -11.91 22.21
C LEU A 154 2.52 -12.83 22.99
N TRP A 155 1.41 -13.25 22.36
CA TRP A 155 0.46 -14.17 22.96
C TRP A 155 1.09 -15.52 23.30
N PHE A 156 1.83 -16.11 22.35
CA PHE A 156 2.48 -17.40 22.55
C PHE A 156 3.84 -17.33 23.25
N GLY A 157 4.47 -16.15 23.34
CA GLY A 157 5.76 -15.98 24.01
C GLY A 157 6.94 -16.55 23.23
N GLU A 158 6.84 -16.62 21.91
CA GLU A 158 7.79 -17.40 21.10
C GLU A 158 9.08 -16.65 20.78
N THR A 159 10.16 -17.43 20.69
CA THR A 159 11.45 -17.03 20.13
C THR A 159 11.56 -17.53 18.69
N SER A 160 11.77 -16.60 17.77
CA SER A 160 11.88 -16.90 16.34
C SER A 160 13.34 -16.95 15.93
N ALA A 161 13.65 -17.80 14.94
CA ALA A 161 14.89 -17.69 14.20
C ALA A 161 15.06 -16.25 13.65
N PRO A 162 16.27 -15.67 13.73
CA PRO A 162 16.49 -14.29 13.30
C PRO A 162 16.45 -14.09 11.79
N TYR A 163 16.62 -15.16 11.03
CA TYR A 163 16.71 -15.14 9.58
C TYR A 163 15.86 -16.26 8.98
N VAL A 164 15.36 -16.04 7.77
CA VAL A 164 14.57 -17.02 7.03
C VAL A 164 15.05 -17.12 5.59
N ARG A 165 15.13 -18.35 5.08
CA ARG A 165 15.34 -18.65 3.66
C ARG A 165 14.40 -19.77 3.26
N SER A 166 13.61 -19.57 2.21
CA SER A 166 12.66 -20.56 1.70
C SER A 166 12.31 -20.29 0.24
N ALA A 167 11.52 -21.17 -0.37
CA ALA A 167 10.93 -20.92 -1.70
C ALA A 167 10.12 -19.61 -1.74
N ALA A 168 9.50 -19.23 -0.62
CA ALA A 168 8.75 -17.98 -0.51
C ALA A 168 9.64 -16.73 -0.48
N THR A 169 10.80 -16.77 0.19
CA THR A 169 11.72 -15.62 0.16
C THR A 169 12.36 -15.45 -1.23
N LEU A 170 12.66 -16.56 -1.91
CA LEU A 170 13.09 -16.56 -3.31
C LEU A 170 12.02 -15.96 -4.23
N ALA A 171 10.80 -16.52 -4.19
CA ALA A 171 9.72 -16.09 -5.06
C ALA A 171 9.34 -14.62 -4.84
N TYR A 172 9.28 -14.17 -3.59
CA TYR A 172 9.04 -12.77 -3.27
C TYR A 172 10.15 -11.87 -3.84
N ALA A 173 11.43 -12.20 -3.63
CA ALA A 173 12.54 -11.40 -4.15
C ALA A 173 12.52 -11.32 -5.69
N VAL A 174 12.34 -12.46 -6.36
CA VAL A 174 12.28 -12.50 -7.83
C VAL A 174 11.09 -11.70 -8.33
N GLN A 175 9.88 -11.90 -7.80
CA GLN A 175 8.68 -11.17 -8.22
C GLN A 175 8.83 -9.65 -8.06
N VAL A 176 9.36 -9.19 -6.93
CA VAL A 176 9.56 -7.76 -6.69
C VAL A 176 10.51 -7.17 -7.72
N LEU A 177 11.66 -7.80 -7.92
CA LEU A 177 12.68 -7.34 -8.86
C LEU A 177 12.25 -7.47 -10.33
N LEU A 178 11.35 -8.42 -10.63
CA LEU A 178 10.79 -8.64 -11.95
C LEU A 178 10.01 -7.43 -12.46
N VAL A 179 9.39 -6.64 -11.57
CA VAL A 179 8.62 -5.44 -11.95
C VAL A 179 9.49 -4.47 -12.75
N TRP A 180 10.64 -4.08 -12.19
CA TRP A 180 11.57 -3.17 -12.87
C TRP A 180 12.28 -3.85 -14.04
N PHE A 181 12.71 -5.09 -13.88
CA PHE A 181 13.44 -5.78 -14.95
C PHE A 181 12.60 -5.90 -16.22
N MET A 182 11.32 -6.29 -16.08
CA MET A 182 10.40 -6.36 -17.22
C MET A 182 10.00 -4.97 -17.73
N ALA A 183 9.88 -3.97 -16.85
CA ALA A 183 9.64 -2.60 -17.28
C ALA A 183 10.78 -2.05 -18.15
N GLY A 184 12.04 -2.32 -17.79
CA GLY A 184 13.21 -1.93 -18.58
C GLY A 184 13.26 -2.64 -19.93
N LEU A 185 13.00 -3.95 -19.96
CA LEU A 185 12.94 -4.71 -21.23
C LEU A 185 11.81 -4.26 -22.16
N LEU A 186 10.69 -3.78 -21.61
CA LEU A 186 9.60 -3.22 -22.41
C LEU A 186 9.92 -1.85 -23.01
N LYS A 187 10.94 -1.15 -22.48
CA LYS A 187 11.42 0.16 -22.95
C LYS A 187 12.48 0.06 -24.05
N ILE A 188 12.68 -1.12 -24.65
CA ILE A 188 13.54 -1.25 -25.82
C ILE A 188 12.81 -0.64 -27.02
N GLY A 189 13.08 0.63 -27.31
CA GLY A 189 12.49 1.40 -28.40
C GLY A 189 13.12 2.78 -28.55
N ASP A 190 12.87 3.44 -29.68
CA ASP A 190 13.61 4.64 -30.10
C ASP A 190 13.67 5.74 -29.02
N PRO A 191 12.57 6.18 -28.37
CA PRO A 191 12.62 7.29 -27.42
C PRO A 191 13.49 7.05 -26.18
N TRP A 192 13.69 5.78 -25.81
CA TRP A 192 14.55 5.43 -24.68
C TRP A 192 16.02 5.32 -25.09
N LEU A 193 16.29 4.97 -26.35
CA LEU A 193 17.64 4.80 -26.89
C LEU A 193 18.22 6.13 -27.40
N ASP A 194 17.37 7.02 -27.95
CA ASP A 194 17.76 8.38 -28.36
C ASP A 194 17.85 9.37 -27.18
N GLY A 195 17.24 9.01 -26.04
CA GLY A 195 17.28 9.75 -24.79
C GLY A 195 16.13 10.76 -24.60
N SER A 196 15.12 10.78 -25.47
CA SER A 196 14.00 11.73 -25.40
C SER A 196 12.90 11.35 -24.38
N ALA A 197 12.81 10.09 -23.95
CA ALA A 197 11.65 9.59 -23.22
C ALA A 197 11.35 10.28 -21.88
N VAL A 198 12.36 10.63 -21.07
CA VAL A 198 12.12 11.35 -19.81
C VAL A 198 11.57 12.74 -20.11
N SER A 199 12.12 13.45 -21.10
CA SER A 199 11.59 14.76 -21.47
C SER A 199 10.15 14.66 -21.98
N MET A 200 9.84 13.67 -22.83
CA MET A 200 8.45 13.41 -23.23
C MET A 200 7.52 13.18 -22.03
N ALA A 201 7.93 12.37 -21.06
CA ALA A 201 7.12 12.08 -19.88
C ALA A 201 6.91 13.33 -19.00
N LEU A 202 7.91 14.20 -18.88
CA LEU A 202 7.83 15.44 -18.10
C LEU A 202 7.01 16.56 -18.77
N HIS A 203 6.70 16.40 -20.05
CA HIS A 203 5.83 17.33 -20.80
C HIS A 203 4.38 16.88 -20.90
N LEU A 204 4.01 15.77 -20.25
CA LEU A 204 2.61 15.37 -20.09
C LEU A 204 1.97 16.16 -18.94
N GLU A 205 1.24 17.23 -19.25
CA GLU A 205 0.75 18.19 -18.24
C GLU A 205 -0.14 17.52 -17.20
N ALA A 206 -0.98 16.57 -17.62
CA ALA A 206 -1.90 15.86 -16.74
C ALA A 206 -1.22 14.88 -15.75
N PHE A 207 0.04 14.52 -15.99
CA PHE A 207 0.75 13.48 -15.25
C PHE A 207 1.97 14.00 -14.49
N THR A 208 2.31 15.27 -14.62
CA THR A 208 3.54 15.86 -14.07
C THR A 208 3.27 16.67 -12.81
N THR A 209 4.21 16.63 -11.89
CA THR A 209 4.14 17.39 -10.64
C THR A 209 4.57 18.84 -10.86
N GLU A 210 4.25 19.71 -9.90
CA GLU A 210 4.77 21.08 -9.87
C GLU A 210 6.30 21.12 -9.82
N THR A 211 6.92 20.18 -9.11
CA THR A 211 8.39 20.12 -9.03
C THR A 211 9.00 19.78 -10.38
N ALA A 212 8.43 18.85 -11.14
CA ALA A 212 8.87 18.54 -12.50
C ALA A 212 8.86 19.77 -13.42
N ARG A 213 7.82 20.61 -13.32
CA ARG A 213 7.70 21.83 -14.14
C ARG A 213 8.84 22.82 -13.96
N LEU A 214 9.48 22.85 -12.78
CA LEU A 214 10.61 23.75 -12.50
C LEU A 214 11.89 23.39 -13.24
N TRP A 215 12.05 22.14 -13.69
CA TRP A 215 13.30 21.67 -14.28
C TRP A 215 13.12 20.97 -15.63
N ARG A 216 11.90 20.61 -16.05
CA ARG A 216 11.63 19.85 -17.29
C ARG A 216 12.21 20.44 -18.58
N HIS A 217 12.48 21.75 -18.61
CA HIS A 217 13.13 22.44 -19.73
C HIS A 217 14.65 22.21 -19.83
N TRP A 218 15.26 21.51 -18.87
CA TRP A 218 16.70 21.23 -18.87
C TRP A 218 16.98 19.94 -19.66
N ASP A 219 16.96 20.04 -20.99
CA ASP A 219 17.17 18.89 -21.88
C ASP A 219 18.52 18.20 -21.64
N TRP A 220 19.56 18.98 -21.28
CA TRP A 220 20.89 18.47 -20.90
C TRP A 220 20.85 17.50 -19.71
N LEU A 221 19.83 17.61 -18.86
CA LEU A 221 19.60 16.72 -17.71
C LEU A 221 18.64 15.59 -18.07
N ALA A 222 17.58 15.89 -18.84
CA ALA A 222 16.57 14.90 -19.21
C ALA A 222 17.15 13.75 -20.06
N GLN A 223 18.05 14.04 -21.00
CA GLN A 223 18.61 13.02 -21.89
C GLN A 223 19.48 11.99 -21.15
N PRO A 224 20.47 12.38 -20.31
CA PRO A 224 21.19 11.44 -19.47
C PRO A 224 20.27 10.67 -18.50
N LEU A 225 19.23 11.32 -17.96
CA LEU A 225 18.26 10.66 -17.09
C LEU A 225 17.48 9.58 -17.82
N THR A 226 17.14 9.75 -19.10
CA THR A 226 16.48 8.71 -19.91
C THR A 226 17.32 7.43 -19.95
N LEU A 227 18.60 7.56 -20.33
CA LEU A 227 19.51 6.41 -20.39
C LEU A 227 19.76 5.82 -19.00
N PHE A 228 19.87 6.67 -17.98
CA PHE A 228 20.01 6.25 -16.60
C PHE A 228 18.81 5.40 -16.14
N VAL A 229 17.58 5.87 -16.36
CA VAL A 229 16.36 5.12 -16.01
C VAL A 229 16.31 3.77 -16.72
N PHE A 230 16.56 3.75 -18.03
CA PHE A 230 16.56 2.52 -18.82
C PHE A 230 17.56 1.49 -18.30
N TRP A 231 18.83 1.87 -18.14
CA TRP A 231 19.87 0.97 -17.66
C TRP A 231 19.66 0.56 -16.21
N LEU A 232 19.17 1.47 -15.37
CA LEU A 232 18.85 1.18 -13.98
C LEU A 232 17.77 0.12 -13.87
N GLU A 233 16.66 0.25 -14.61
CA GLU A 233 15.61 -0.76 -14.60
C GLU A 233 16.09 -2.14 -15.09
N CYS A 234 17.03 -2.18 -16.04
CA CYS A 234 17.62 -3.43 -16.52
C CYS A 234 18.64 -4.05 -15.54
N LEU A 235 19.52 -3.24 -14.97
CA LEU A 235 20.71 -3.70 -14.24
C LEU A 235 20.52 -3.73 -12.72
N ALA A 236 19.80 -2.76 -12.13
CA ALA A 236 19.63 -2.68 -10.68
C ALA A 236 18.95 -3.92 -10.07
N PRO A 237 17.93 -4.52 -10.72
CA PRO A 237 17.36 -5.80 -10.28
C PRO A 237 18.37 -6.94 -10.25
N LEU A 238 19.24 -7.03 -11.26
CA LEU A 238 20.27 -8.06 -11.34
C LEU A 238 21.34 -7.84 -10.26
N LEU A 239 21.79 -6.60 -10.06
CA LEU A 239 22.73 -6.22 -9.01
C LEU A 239 22.18 -6.53 -7.61
N ALA A 240 20.88 -6.35 -7.37
CA ALA A 240 20.21 -6.69 -6.12
C ALA A 240 20.22 -8.21 -5.81
N LEU A 241 20.36 -9.06 -6.83
CA LEU A 241 20.48 -10.51 -6.70
C LEU A 241 21.92 -11.02 -6.59
N VAL A 242 22.92 -10.20 -6.91
CA VAL A 242 24.33 -10.61 -6.76
C VAL A 242 24.64 -10.86 -5.28
N PRO A 243 25.25 -12.00 -4.89
CA PRO A 243 25.57 -12.30 -3.50
C PRO A 243 26.78 -11.49 -2.96
N VAL A 244 26.97 -10.26 -3.42
CA VAL A 244 28.03 -9.34 -3.01
C VAL A 244 27.38 -8.10 -2.40
N LEU A 245 27.72 -7.77 -1.15
CA LEU A 245 27.01 -6.75 -0.37
C LEU A 245 26.93 -5.41 -1.10
N TRP A 246 28.04 -4.91 -1.64
CA TRP A 246 28.07 -3.61 -2.32
C TRP A 246 27.24 -3.60 -3.60
N CYS A 247 27.29 -4.66 -4.41
CA CYS A 247 26.41 -4.80 -5.59
C CYS A 247 24.93 -4.73 -5.18
N ARG A 248 24.55 -5.43 -4.11
CA ARG A 248 23.17 -5.40 -3.59
C ARG A 248 22.77 -4.01 -3.14
N LEU A 249 23.66 -3.32 -2.41
CA LEU A 249 23.39 -1.96 -1.93
C LEU A 249 23.24 -0.99 -3.08
N ILE A 250 24.10 -1.06 -4.10
CA ILE A 250 24.03 -0.23 -5.31
C ILE A 250 22.70 -0.50 -6.04
N GLY A 251 22.36 -1.76 -6.29
CA GLY A 251 21.11 -2.12 -6.96
C GLY A 251 19.86 -1.63 -6.20
N LEU A 252 19.78 -1.90 -4.90
CA LEU A 252 18.64 -1.45 -4.09
C LEU A 252 18.58 0.08 -3.96
N ALA A 253 19.72 0.75 -3.78
CA ALA A 253 19.77 2.21 -3.71
C ALA A 253 19.34 2.84 -5.03
N ALA A 254 19.76 2.27 -6.16
CA ALA A 254 19.35 2.73 -7.47
C ALA A 254 17.82 2.62 -7.65
N LEU A 255 17.21 1.48 -7.29
CA LEU A 255 15.75 1.34 -7.32
C LEU A 255 15.05 2.35 -6.40
N VAL A 256 15.57 2.60 -5.19
CA VAL A 256 15.01 3.63 -4.28
C VAL A 256 15.13 5.03 -4.89
N ILE A 257 16.26 5.37 -5.51
CA ILE A 257 16.47 6.66 -6.18
C ILE A 257 15.51 6.82 -7.36
N LEU A 258 15.30 5.78 -8.17
CA LEU A 258 14.33 5.79 -9.26
C LEU A 258 12.92 6.11 -8.74
N GLU A 259 12.46 5.39 -7.72
CA GLU A 259 11.12 5.59 -7.15
C GLU A 259 10.96 6.97 -6.51
N ALA A 260 12.00 7.48 -5.86
CA ALA A 260 12.01 8.86 -5.35
C ALA A 260 11.92 9.89 -6.49
N GLY A 261 12.66 9.67 -7.59
CA GLY A 261 12.60 10.51 -8.78
C GLY A 261 11.21 10.51 -9.42
N ILE A 262 10.59 9.33 -9.55
CA ILE A 262 9.20 9.20 -10.03
C ILE A 262 8.25 9.93 -9.10
N PHE A 263 8.34 9.72 -7.79
CA PHE A 263 7.46 10.38 -6.81
C PHE A 263 7.55 11.91 -6.87
N ILE A 264 8.75 12.46 -7.09
CA ILE A 264 8.97 13.91 -7.15
C ILE A 264 8.51 14.48 -8.50
N SER A 265 8.52 13.70 -9.58
CA SER A 265 8.37 14.23 -10.95
C SER A 265 7.06 13.87 -11.64
N ILE A 266 6.49 12.71 -11.31
CA ILE A 266 5.32 12.13 -11.96
C ILE A 266 4.25 11.79 -10.92
N GLU A 267 3.04 12.22 -11.20
CA GLU A 267 1.84 11.93 -10.43
C GLU A 267 1.39 10.48 -10.68
N ALA A 268 2.08 9.50 -10.11
CA ALA A 268 1.79 8.07 -10.26
C ALA A 268 0.93 7.47 -9.13
N GLY A 269 0.27 8.32 -8.32
CA GLY A 269 -0.54 7.88 -7.19
C GLY A 269 0.28 7.09 -6.16
N LEU A 270 -0.24 5.96 -5.69
CA LEU A 270 0.42 5.12 -4.68
C LEU A 270 1.55 4.24 -5.23
N PHE A 271 1.78 4.21 -6.55
CA PHE A 271 2.75 3.29 -7.15
C PHE A 271 4.15 3.40 -6.52
N PRO A 272 4.80 4.59 -6.42
CA PRO A 272 6.16 4.66 -5.88
C PRO A 272 6.26 4.23 -4.42
N LEU A 273 5.23 4.55 -3.61
CA LEU A 273 5.16 4.12 -2.23
C LEU A 273 5.08 2.60 -2.12
N ILE A 274 4.21 1.95 -2.90
CA ILE A 274 4.04 0.49 -2.92
C ILE A 274 5.37 -0.18 -3.33
N SER A 275 6.01 0.35 -4.37
CA SER A 275 7.31 -0.10 -4.86
C SER A 275 8.40 0.01 -3.79
N LEU A 276 8.50 1.12 -3.07
CA LEU A 276 9.47 1.29 -1.97
C LEU A 276 9.22 0.31 -0.81
N VAL A 277 7.95 0.10 -0.44
CA VAL A 277 7.57 -0.89 0.59
C VAL A 277 7.99 -2.29 0.16
N SER A 278 7.91 -2.62 -1.13
CA SER A 278 8.27 -3.93 -1.67
C SER A 278 9.73 -4.32 -1.46
N LEU A 279 10.63 -3.34 -1.44
CA LEU A 279 12.07 -3.53 -1.30
C LEU A 279 12.51 -3.81 0.14
N VAL A 280 11.66 -3.52 1.14
CA VAL A 280 12.01 -3.61 2.56
C VAL A 280 12.53 -5.00 2.97
N PRO A 281 11.90 -6.13 2.57
CA PRO A 281 12.42 -7.47 2.89
C PRO A 281 13.78 -7.78 2.25
N LEU A 282 14.14 -7.12 1.14
CA LEU A 282 15.39 -7.36 0.39
C LEU A 282 16.60 -6.63 0.99
N VAL A 283 16.37 -5.69 1.94
CA VAL A 283 17.43 -4.93 2.61
C VAL A 283 18.44 -5.89 3.26
N PRO A 284 19.75 -5.74 2.98
CA PRO A 284 20.77 -6.66 3.51
C PRO A 284 20.81 -6.68 5.04
N LEU A 285 21.04 -7.87 5.59
CA LEU A 285 21.09 -8.12 7.04
C LEU A 285 22.07 -7.19 7.78
N GLN A 286 23.18 -6.83 7.14
CA GLN A 286 24.19 -5.92 7.68
C GLN A 286 23.60 -4.53 7.93
N ILE A 287 22.76 -4.02 7.03
CA ILE A 287 22.10 -2.72 7.18
C ILE A 287 21.05 -2.80 8.30
N VAL A 288 20.22 -3.84 8.31
CA VAL A 288 19.22 -4.05 9.38
C VAL A 288 19.89 -4.12 10.75
N ASN A 289 21.01 -4.84 10.86
CA ASN A 289 21.81 -4.93 12.09
C ASN A 289 22.41 -3.58 12.52
N ARG A 290 22.94 -2.79 11.57
CA ARG A 290 23.47 -1.45 11.84
C ARG A 290 22.38 -0.50 12.32
N LEU A 291 21.22 -0.49 11.65
CA LEU A 291 20.07 0.33 12.03
C LEU A 291 19.54 -0.07 13.42
N ALA A 292 19.36 -1.37 13.66
CA ALA A 292 18.95 -1.87 14.98
C ALA A 292 19.94 -1.48 16.09
N ALA A 293 21.24 -1.53 15.78
CA ALA A 293 22.30 -1.12 16.71
C ALA A 293 22.34 0.40 16.97
N GLY A 294 22.06 1.22 15.95
CA GLY A 294 21.94 2.67 16.10
C GLY A 294 20.76 3.03 17.02
N LEU A 295 19.60 2.43 16.77
CA LEU A 295 18.38 2.61 17.59
C LEU A 295 18.54 2.10 19.03
N SER A 296 19.52 1.22 19.30
CA SER A 296 19.84 0.75 20.65
C SER A 296 20.89 1.57 21.38
N ARG A 297 21.78 2.29 20.68
CA ARG A 297 22.95 2.96 21.29
C ARG A 297 22.61 4.17 22.16
N GLY A 298 21.51 4.88 21.89
CA GLY A 298 21.06 6.03 22.70
C GLY A 298 20.25 5.66 23.96
N ARG A 299 20.23 4.39 24.37
CA ARG A 299 19.40 3.88 25.49
C ARG A 299 20.17 2.89 26.35
N ALA A 300 21.33 3.29 26.86
CA ALA A 300 22.03 2.52 27.88
C ALA A 300 21.11 2.31 29.10
N ALA A 301 21.13 1.11 29.66
CA ALA A 301 20.40 0.77 30.89
C ALA A 301 20.99 1.59 32.05
N THR A 302 20.35 2.70 32.40
CA THR A 302 20.84 3.61 33.46
C THR A 302 20.27 3.28 34.84
N GLY A 303 19.54 2.17 35.01
CA GLY A 303 18.89 1.83 36.28
C GLY A 303 18.76 0.33 36.54
N THR A 304 18.42 -0.01 37.79
CA THR A 304 18.13 -1.36 38.27
C THR A 304 17.10 -2.05 37.39
N PRO A 305 17.32 -3.32 36.97
CA PRO A 305 16.38 -4.01 36.10
C PRO A 305 15.06 -4.30 36.81
N LEU A 306 13.98 -4.30 36.03
CA LEU A 306 12.63 -4.59 36.52
C LEU A 306 12.38 -6.09 36.45
N VAL A 307 11.72 -6.66 37.46
CA VAL A 307 11.23 -8.03 37.43
C VAL A 307 9.71 -8.01 37.56
N LEU A 308 9.02 -8.55 36.56
CA LEU A 308 7.57 -8.66 36.51
C LEU A 308 7.17 -10.09 36.88
N PHE A 309 6.36 -10.22 37.92
CA PHE A 309 5.81 -11.49 38.39
C PHE A 309 4.36 -11.62 37.95
N PHE A 310 4.07 -12.64 37.14
CA PHE A 310 2.75 -12.87 36.56
C PHE A 310 2.21 -14.27 36.92
N ASP A 311 0.90 -14.45 36.76
CA ASP A 311 0.23 -15.75 36.92
C ASP A 311 0.61 -16.69 35.75
N GLY A 312 1.37 -17.75 36.06
CA GLY A 312 1.88 -18.71 35.08
C GLY A 312 0.78 -19.50 34.36
N ASP A 313 -0.35 -19.75 35.02
CA ASP A 313 -1.47 -20.51 34.45
C ASP A 313 -2.34 -19.60 33.54
N CYS A 314 -2.20 -18.29 33.69
CA CYS A 314 -2.95 -17.28 32.96
C CYS A 314 -2.20 -16.80 31.72
N ARG A 315 -2.51 -17.39 30.56
CA ARG A 315 -1.90 -16.97 29.27
C ARG A 315 -2.14 -15.49 28.93
N PHE A 316 -3.31 -14.96 29.25
CA PHE A 316 -3.61 -13.54 29.07
C PHE A 316 -2.70 -12.64 29.93
N CYS A 317 -2.39 -13.07 31.16
CA CYS A 317 -1.54 -12.32 32.09
C CYS A 317 -0.10 -12.25 31.53
N ALA A 318 0.44 -13.38 31.07
CA ALA A 318 1.73 -13.42 30.38
C ALA A 318 1.75 -12.52 29.13
N PHE A 319 0.69 -12.56 28.32
CA PHE A 319 0.54 -11.68 27.16
C PHE A 319 0.54 -10.19 27.53
N ALA A 320 -0.25 -9.80 28.55
CA ALA A 320 -0.36 -8.41 28.99
C ALA A 320 0.99 -7.86 29.47
N CYS A 321 1.74 -8.64 30.26
CA CYS A 321 3.10 -8.26 30.68
C CYS A 321 4.03 -8.11 29.47
N ARG A 322 4.07 -9.07 28.54
CA ARG A 322 4.89 -8.98 27.33
C ARG A 322 4.52 -7.79 26.45
N LEU A 323 3.22 -7.50 26.31
CA LEU A 323 2.71 -6.36 25.56
C LEU A 323 3.16 -5.04 26.20
N LEU A 324 3.02 -4.90 27.52
CA LEU A 324 3.46 -3.73 28.25
C LEU A 324 4.97 -3.51 28.07
N LEU A 325 5.79 -4.54 28.31
CA LEU A 325 7.23 -4.49 28.11
C LEU A 325 7.60 -4.13 26.66
N ALA A 326 6.88 -4.69 25.68
CA ALA A 326 7.11 -4.40 24.27
C ALA A 326 6.76 -2.94 23.90
N CYS A 327 5.70 -2.37 24.46
CA CYS A 327 5.25 -0.99 24.25
C CYS A 327 6.18 0.02 24.94
N CYS A 328 6.52 -0.25 26.19
CA CYS A 328 7.47 0.54 26.98
C CYS A 328 8.91 0.40 26.47
N GLY A 329 9.25 -0.68 25.77
CA GLY A 329 10.63 -0.90 25.34
C GLY A 329 11.59 -1.11 26.51
N ALA A 330 11.08 -1.64 27.63
CA ALA A 330 11.85 -2.00 28.82
C ALA A 330 12.62 -3.30 28.52
N ARG A 331 13.88 -3.17 28.11
CA ARG A 331 14.69 -4.28 27.58
C ARG A 331 15.34 -5.15 28.65
N ASP A 332 15.69 -4.53 29.76
CA ASP A 332 16.35 -5.20 30.89
C ASP A 332 15.34 -5.77 31.89
N ALA A 333 14.05 -5.68 31.55
CA ALA A 333 12.99 -6.24 32.37
C ALA A 333 12.91 -7.76 32.20
N ALA A 334 12.98 -8.49 33.31
CA ALA A 334 12.74 -9.92 33.37
C ALA A 334 11.26 -10.22 33.65
N MET A 335 10.77 -11.34 33.14
CA MET A 335 9.48 -11.90 33.51
C MET A 335 9.69 -13.20 34.25
N ARG A 336 8.99 -13.39 35.37
CA ARG A 336 9.01 -14.60 36.18
C ARG A 336 7.60 -15.00 36.58
N GLU A 337 7.37 -16.28 36.82
CA GLU A 337 6.11 -16.74 37.39
C GLU A 337 6.02 -16.31 38.86
N ALA A 338 4.87 -15.84 39.31
CA ALA A 338 4.67 -15.40 40.68
C ALA A 338 5.00 -16.48 41.72
N ARG A 339 4.80 -17.76 41.39
CA ARG A 339 5.14 -18.91 42.25
C ARG A 339 6.64 -19.04 42.54
N SER A 340 7.50 -18.40 41.74
CA SER A 340 8.95 -18.41 41.96
C SER A 340 9.41 -17.45 43.06
N ASP A 341 8.53 -16.59 43.59
CA ASP A 341 8.82 -15.65 44.67
C ASP A 341 7.69 -15.65 45.73
N PRO A 342 7.98 -15.91 47.02
CA PRO A 342 6.95 -16.01 48.06
C PRO A 342 6.11 -14.75 48.26
N ILE A 343 6.69 -13.55 48.09
CA ILE A 343 5.98 -12.27 48.25
C ILE A 343 5.08 -12.04 47.04
N ALA A 344 5.59 -12.28 45.83
CA ALA A 344 4.80 -12.15 44.61
C ALA A 344 3.65 -13.16 44.55
N SER A 345 3.84 -14.40 45.04
CA SER A 345 2.77 -15.41 45.15
C SER A 345 1.64 -14.91 46.06
N ARG A 346 1.97 -14.40 47.26
CA ARG A 346 0.97 -13.82 48.17
C ARG A 346 0.23 -12.64 47.55
N ILE A 347 0.94 -11.72 46.90
CA ILE A 347 0.30 -10.58 46.22
C ILE A 347 -0.69 -11.08 45.14
N LEU A 348 -0.33 -12.11 44.39
CA LEU A 348 -1.22 -12.67 43.37
C LEU A 348 -2.45 -13.35 43.98
N GLU A 349 -2.28 -14.09 45.08
CA GLU A 349 -3.35 -14.79 45.80
C GLU A 349 -4.32 -13.80 46.48
N ASP A 350 -3.80 -12.83 47.22
CA ASP A 350 -4.58 -11.89 48.03
C ASP A 350 -5.28 -10.82 47.18
N HIS A 351 -4.69 -10.48 46.02
CA HIS A 351 -5.11 -9.30 45.26
C HIS A 351 -5.42 -9.58 43.80
N PHE A 352 -5.25 -10.82 43.32
CA PHE A 352 -5.50 -11.20 41.93
C PHE A 352 -4.76 -10.32 40.91
N ALA A 353 -3.60 -9.77 41.31
CA ALA A 353 -2.84 -8.79 40.55
C ALA A 353 -1.39 -9.26 40.34
N TRP A 354 -0.82 -8.98 39.17
CA TRP A 354 0.61 -9.14 38.95
C TRP A 354 1.39 -8.04 39.68
N SER A 355 2.66 -8.31 39.97
CA SER A 355 3.55 -7.41 40.72
C SER A 355 4.83 -7.13 39.97
N VAL A 356 5.46 -6.00 40.29
CA VAL A 356 6.70 -5.51 39.69
C VAL A 356 7.63 -5.03 40.79
N VAL A 357 8.91 -5.34 40.66
CA VAL A 357 9.95 -4.90 41.58
C VAL A 357 11.21 -4.51 40.82
N GLU A 358 12.00 -3.61 41.42
CA GLU A 358 13.36 -3.30 40.97
C GLU A 358 14.33 -4.22 41.72
N CYS A 359 15.07 -5.05 40.99
CA CYS A 359 15.97 -6.02 41.59
C CYS A 359 17.08 -6.37 40.60
N ALA A 360 18.35 -6.08 40.94
CA ALA A 360 19.47 -6.50 40.12
C ALA A 360 19.77 -7.99 40.31
N PRO A 361 20.36 -8.67 39.30
CA PRO A 361 20.82 -10.03 39.47
C PRO A 361 21.88 -10.10 40.58
N GLY A 362 21.57 -10.77 41.69
CA GLY A 362 22.47 -10.95 42.84
C GLY A 362 22.21 -10.05 44.04
N ASP A 363 21.22 -9.13 43.96
CA ASP A 363 20.79 -8.34 45.12
C ASP A 363 20.10 -9.21 46.18
N ALA A 364 20.13 -8.77 47.44
CA ALA A 364 19.31 -9.34 48.50
C ALA A 364 17.82 -9.30 48.11
N PRO A 365 17.00 -10.29 48.54
CA PRO A 365 15.59 -10.32 48.19
C PRO A 365 14.90 -9.01 48.63
N PRO A 366 14.18 -8.33 47.73
CA PRO A 366 13.56 -7.04 48.04
C PRO A 366 12.52 -7.20 49.15
N THR A 367 12.39 -6.17 49.99
CA THR A 367 11.35 -6.11 51.03
C THR A 367 9.96 -6.01 50.41
N ALA A 368 8.92 -6.37 51.17
CA ALA A 368 7.53 -6.30 50.70
C ALA A 368 7.12 -4.91 50.19
N GLU A 369 7.71 -3.84 50.74
CA GLU A 369 7.48 -2.44 50.32
C GLU A 369 8.05 -2.11 48.93
N GLY A 370 9.02 -2.90 48.42
CA GLY A 370 9.60 -2.72 47.09
C GLY A 370 8.67 -3.17 45.95
N TYR A 371 7.65 -3.97 46.26
CA TYR A 371 6.72 -4.47 45.26
C TYR A 371 5.65 -3.41 44.94
N ARG A 372 5.42 -3.19 43.64
CA ARG A 372 4.26 -2.44 43.13
C ARG A 372 3.32 -3.42 42.44
N ARG A 373 2.02 -3.33 42.74
CA ARG A 373 0.98 -4.22 42.19
C ARG A 373 0.00 -3.44 41.34
N GLY A 374 -0.85 -4.14 40.60
CA GLY A 374 -2.01 -3.52 39.99
C GLY A 374 -1.65 -2.44 38.97
N TRP A 375 -2.36 -1.32 39.01
CA TRP A 375 -2.09 -0.16 38.18
C TRP A 375 -0.78 0.56 38.53
N GLU A 376 -0.37 0.55 39.81
CA GLU A 376 0.90 1.14 40.22
C GLU A 376 2.10 0.43 39.58
N GLY A 377 2.02 -0.89 39.43
CA GLY A 377 3.00 -1.67 38.68
C GLY A 377 3.07 -1.26 37.20
N VAL A 378 1.92 -1.00 36.57
CA VAL A 378 1.88 -0.47 35.18
C VAL A 378 2.58 0.87 35.10
N LEU A 379 2.23 1.80 36.00
CA LEU A 379 2.82 3.14 36.02
C LEU A 379 4.34 3.07 36.24
N MET A 380 4.82 2.22 37.14
CA MET A 380 6.24 2.00 37.38
C MET A 380 6.99 1.57 36.10
N VAL A 381 6.46 0.59 35.37
CA VAL A 381 7.05 0.13 34.10
C VAL A 381 7.07 1.26 33.04
N VAL A 382 6.02 2.08 32.98
CA VAL A 382 5.94 3.22 32.04
C VAL A 382 6.90 4.34 32.43
N GLN A 383 7.03 4.65 33.72
CA GLN A 383 7.99 5.65 34.23
C GLN A 383 9.44 5.26 33.96
N ARG A 384 9.75 3.98 34.04
CA ARG A 384 11.08 3.43 33.71
C ARG A 384 11.28 3.19 32.20
N SER A 385 10.27 3.47 31.38
CA SER A 385 10.40 3.38 29.93
C SER A 385 11.15 4.58 29.35
N PRO A 386 11.68 4.53 28.11
CA PRO A 386 12.22 5.69 27.42
C PRO A 386 11.18 6.77 27.09
N ARG A 387 9.91 6.59 27.50
CA ARG A 387 8.80 7.52 27.27
C ARG A 387 8.00 7.71 28.56
N PRO A 388 8.62 8.22 29.64
CA PRO A 388 7.93 8.38 30.92
C PRO A 388 6.74 9.35 30.83
N TRP A 389 6.79 10.29 29.88
CA TRP A 389 5.71 11.24 29.59
C TRP A 389 4.38 10.57 29.25
N LEU A 390 4.37 9.30 28.80
CA LEU A 390 3.13 8.54 28.56
C LEU A 390 2.28 8.41 29.83
N THR A 391 2.88 8.47 31.02
CA THR A 391 2.12 8.50 32.28
C THR A 391 1.18 9.70 32.40
N ARG A 392 1.44 10.81 31.70
CA ARG A 392 0.58 12.01 31.72
C ARG A 392 -0.74 11.81 30.98
N ILE A 393 -0.79 10.89 30.02
CA ILE A 393 -2.00 10.58 29.24
C ILE A 393 -2.72 9.33 29.76
N LEU A 394 -2.08 8.58 30.66
CA LEU A 394 -2.67 7.40 31.28
C LEU A 394 -3.66 7.82 32.38
N PRO A 395 -4.71 7.02 32.63
CA PRO A 395 -5.62 7.25 33.75
C PRO A 395 -4.87 7.43 35.08
N GLY A 396 -5.31 8.39 35.90
CA GLY A 396 -4.84 8.54 37.27
C GLY A 396 -5.11 7.30 38.12
N SER A 397 -4.44 7.18 39.28
CA SER A 397 -4.41 5.97 40.12
C SER A 397 -5.79 5.32 40.33
N VAL A 398 -6.81 6.10 40.69
CA VAL A 398 -8.17 5.61 40.98
C VAL A 398 -8.85 5.02 39.73
N ARG A 399 -8.83 5.73 38.60
CA ARG A 399 -9.48 5.25 37.35
C ARG A 399 -8.71 4.09 36.74
N GLY A 400 -7.38 4.16 36.82
CA GLY A 400 -6.49 3.10 36.37
C GLY A 400 -6.69 1.80 37.14
N GLU A 401 -6.76 1.86 38.47
CA GLU A 401 -6.99 0.69 39.31
C GLU A 401 -8.37 0.07 39.06
N ARG A 402 -9.42 0.88 38.88
CA ARG A 402 -10.75 0.37 38.47
C ARG A 402 -10.70 -0.39 37.14
N THR A 403 -9.99 0.16 36.16
CA THR A 403 -9.84 -0.45 34.83
C THR A 403 -9.04 -1.74 34.93
N TYR A 404 -7.92 -1.71 35.65
CA TYR A 404 -7.07 -2.87 35.91
C TYR A 404 -7.86 -3.99 36.61
N ALA A 405 -8.56 -3.68 37.71
CA ALA A 405 -9.34 -4.64 38.46
C ALA A 405 -10.46 -5.26 37.61
N TRP A 406 -11.10 -4.47 36.73
CA TRP A 406 -12.07 -5.00 35.78
C TRP A 406 -11.43 -5.96 34.77
N ILE A 407 -10.25 -5.63 34.23
CA ILE A 407 -9.49 -6.53 33.34
C ILE A 407 -9.11 -7.82 34.08
N GLY A 408 -8.62 -7.70 35.32
CA GLY A 408 -8.23 -8.81 36.18
C GLY A 408 -9.38 -9.78 36.44
N ARG A 409 -10.57 -9.27 36.80
CA ARG A 409 -11.79 -10.09 37.00
C ARG A 409 -12.22 -10.83 35.73
N ASN A 410 -11.93 -10.28 34.55
CA ASN A 410 -12.32 -10.84 33.25
C ASN A 410 -11.19 -11.59 32.53
N ARG A 411 -10.04 -11.83 33.18
CA ARG A 411 -8.84 -12.42 32.56
C ARG A 411 -9.07 -13.78 31.90
N HIS A 412 -9.95 -14.62 32.46
CA HIS A 412 -10.29 -15.92 31.87
C HIS A 412 -11.09 -15.79 30.58
N LEU A 413 -12.03 -14.82 30.52
CA LEU A 413 -12.77 -14.49 29.31
C LEU A 413 -11.83 -13.99 28.21
N PHE A 414 -10.91 -13.08 28.55
CA PHE A 414 -9.87 -12.61 27.63
C PHE A 414 -8.91 -13.74 27.21
N GLY A 415 -8.62 -14.69 28.09
CA GLY A 415 -7.87 -15.90 27.77
C GLY A 415 -8.55 -16.73 26.68
N ARG A 416 -9.86 -17.02 26.84
CA ARG A 416 -10.66 -17.77 25.86
C ARG A 416 -10.77 -17.03 24.53
N PHE A 417 -11.14 -15.75 24.56
CA PHE A 417 -11.28 -14.93 23.36
C PHE A 417 -9.94 -14.74 22.63
N GLY A 418 -8.86 -14.48 23.37
CA GLY A 418 -7.52 -14.35 22.81
C GLY A 418 -7.05 -15.64 22.12
N GLY A 419 -7.37 -16.82 22.67
CA GLY A 419 -7.14 -18.10 21.97
C GLY A 419 -7.86 -18.15 20.61
N ALA A 420 -9.10 -17.70 20.56
CA ALA A 420 -9.88 -17.62 19.32
C ALA A 420 -9.42 -16.53 18.35
N VAL A 421 -8.75 -15.45 18.80
CA VAL A 421 -8.28 -14.32 17.96
C VAL A 421 -6.85 -14.53 17.44
N PHE A 422 -5.95 -15.00 18.29
CA PHE A 422 -4.56 -15.25 17.90
C PHE A 422 -4.37 -16.63 17.27
N GLY A 423 -5.31 -17.56 17.48
CA GLY A 423 -5.43 -18.84 16.78
C GLY A 423 -4.68 -20.00 17.41
N HIS A 424 -4.45 -21.04 16.61
CA HIS A 424 -3.66 -22.22 16.96
C HIS A 424 -2.41 -22.27 16.08
N ARG A 425 -1.31 -22.79 16.64
CA ARG A 425 -0.03 -22.96 15.95
C ARG A 425 -0.22 -23.93 14.79
N SER A 426 -0.04 -23.48 13.55
CA SER A 426 0.31 -24.41 12.47
C SER A 426 1.52 -23.87 11.71
N THR A 427 2.69 -24.32 12.13
CA THR A 427 3.91 -24.25 11.33
C THR A 427 3.86 -25.23 10.14
N ALA A 428 2.95 -26.22 10.19
CA ALA A 428 2.87 -27.33 9.25
C ALA A 428 2.23 -27.01 7.88
N GLY A 429 1.36 -26.00 7.77
CA GLY A 429 0.65 -25.73 6.50
C GLY A 429 1.52 -24.97 5.49
N TRP A 430 1.52 -23.65 5.60
CA TRP A 430 2.10 -22.75 4.59
C TRP A 430 3.65 -22.71 4.56
N HIS A 431 4.33 -23.37 5.50
CA HIS A 431 5.78 -23.66 5.41
C HIS A 431 6.08 -25.15 5.18
N GLY A 432 5.04 -25.99 5.18
CA GLY A 432 5.12 -27.37 4.73
C GLY A 432 5.28 -27.47 3.21
N GLU A 433 5.26 -28.69 2.71
CA GLU A 433 5.50 -28.99 1.29
C GLU A 433 4.49 -28.33 0.37
N ALA A 434 3.21 -28.34 0.74
CA ALA A 434 2.12 -27.72 -0.02
C ALA A 434 2.34 -26.21 -0.23
N GLY A 435 2.72 -25.48 0.84
CA GLY A 435 3.00 -24.04 0.73
C GLY A 435 4.22 -23.75 -0.14
N ARG A 436 5.27 -24.58 -0.07
CA ARG A 436 6.46 -24.47 -0.93
C ARG A 436 6.10 -24.73 -2.40
N PHE A 437 5.34 -25.78 -2.67
CA PHE A 437 4.89 -26.13 -4.01
C PHE A 437 3.99 -25.04 -4.61
N ALA A 438 3.01 -24.55 -3.85
CA ALA A 438 2.13 -23.47 -4.29
C ALA A 438 2.91 -22.20 -4.64
N THR A 439 3.88 -21.81 -3.79
CA THR A 439 4.69 -20.62 -4.03
C THR A 439 5.59 -20.77 -5.25
N ALA A 440 6.22 -21.94 -5.42
CA ALA A 440 7.07 -22.23 -6.59
C ALA A 440 6.26 -22.25 -7.89
N SER A 441 5.09 -22.91 -7.87
CA SER A 441 4.18 -22.96 -9.02
C SER A 441 3.69 -21.58 -9.43
N ALA A 442 3.29 -20.76 -8.44
CA ALA A 442 2.88 -19.38 -8.70
C ALA A 442 4.01 -18.55 -9.31
N LEU A 443 5.26 -18.72 -8.84
CA LEU A 443 6.43 -18.06 -9.44
C LEU A 443 6.64 -18.49 -10.90
N VAL A 444 6.51 -19.78 -11.22
CA VAL A 444 6.63 -20.27 -12.60
C VAL A 444 5.56 -19.64 -13.51
N VAL A 445 4.31 -19.61 -13.05
CA VAL A 445 3.20 -18.99 -13.81
C VAL A 445 3.45 -17.50 -14.03
N VAL A 446 3.92 -16.78 -13.00
CA VAL A 446 4.31 -15.37 -13.07
C VAL A 446 5.42 -15.14 -14.11
N LEU A 447 6.47 -15.97 -14.09
CA LEU A 447 7.59 -15.84 -15.02
C LEU A 447 7.15 -16.13 -16.46
N ALA A 448 6.37 -17.19 -16.66
CA ALA A 448 5.81 -17.55 -17.95
C ALA A 448 4.91 -16.43 -18.51
N TRP A 449 4.07 -15.82 -17.66
CA TRP A 449 3.20 -14.72 -18.08
C TRP A 449 3.99 -13.47 -18.49
N ASN A 450 5.02 -13.09 -17.71
CA ASN A 450 5.86 -11.95 -18.07
C ASN A 450 6.64 -12.21 -19.37
N ALA A 451 7.19 -13.41 -19.54
CA ALA A 451 7.87 -13.80 -20.78
C ALA A 451 6.93 -13.77 -21.99
N ALA A 452 5.71 -14.30 -21.86
CA ALA A 452 4.70 -14.26 -22.91
C ALA A 452 4.30 -12.82 -23.26
N THR A 453 4.15 -11.97 -22.24
CA THR A 453 3.81 -10.55 -22.41
C THR A 453 4.93 -9.77 -23.09
N LEU A 454 6.19 -10.04 -22.73
CA LEU A 454 7.37 -9.44 -23.37
C LEU A 454 7.51 -9.88 -24.83
N SER A 455 7.31 -11.17 -25.11
CA SER A 455 7.31 -11.72 -26.47
C SER A 455 6.29 -11.03 -27.35
N ALA A 456 5.04 -10.94 -26.88
CA ALA A 456 3.96 -10.27 -27.59
C ALA A 456 4.23 -8.77 -27.81
N ALA A 457 4.79 -8.08 -26.79
CA ALA A 457 5.10 -6.65 -26.89
C ALA A 457 6.16 -6.34 -27.97
N HIS A 458 7.06 -7.28 -28.25
CA HIS A 458 8.08 -7.15 -29.30
C HIS A 458 7.66 -7.75 -30.65
N GLY A 459 6.35 -7.97 -30.87
CA GLY A 459 5.82 -8.49 -32.13
C GLY A 459 6.25 -9.93 -32.45
N ARG A 460 6.71 -10.70 -31.46
CA ARG A 460 7.02 -12.13 -31.60
C ARG A 460 5.76 -12.96 -31.38
N LEU A 461 5.92 -14.29 -31.25
CA LEU A 461 4.82 -15.22 -30.97
C LEU A 461 4.06 -14.82 -29.69
N ASP A 462 2.74 -14.66 -29.80
CA ASP A 462 1.86 -14.40 -28.67
C ASP A 462 1.52 -15.70 -27.92
N MET A 463 2.31 -15.99 -26.88
CA MET A 463 2.08 -17.14 -26.01
C MET A 463 1.11 -16.85 -24.86
N ARG A 464 0.52 -15.64 -24.77
CA ARG A 464 -0.38 -15.28 -23.66
C ARG A 464 -1.59 -16.21 -23.54
N PRO A 465 -2.24 -16.67 -24.63
CA PRO A 465 -3.39 -17.58 -24.52
C PRO A 465 -3.08 -18.90 -23.78
N LEU A 466 -1.84 -19.39 -23.85
CA LEU A 466 -1.40 -20.62 -23.18
C LEU A 466 -1.29 -20.46 -21.65
N VAL A 467 -0.95 -19.25 -21.19
CA VAL A 467 -0.68 -18.95 -19.77
C VAL A 467 -1.85 -18.21 -19.11
N ALA A 468 -2.69 -17.54 -19.90
CA ALA A 468 -3.84 -16.75 -19.45
C ALA A 468 -4.78 -17.49 -18.48
N PRO A 469 -5.12 -18.78 -18.69
CA PRO A 469 -5.97 -19.51 -17.75
C PRO A 469 -5.35 -19.64 -16.37
N LEU A 470 -4.06 -19.98 -16.31
CA LEU A 470 -3.33 -20.20 -15.05
C LEU A 470 -3.14 -18.90 -14.28
N VAL A 471 -2.68 -17.84 -14.96
CA VAL A 471 -2.44 -16.55 -14.30
C VAL A 471 -3.75 -15.85 -13.93
N GLY A 472 -4.81 -16.05 -14.74
CA GLY A 472 -6.16 -15.52 -14.49
C GLY A 472 -6.80 -16.19 -13.29
N ALA A 473 -6.75 -17.53 -13.21
CA ALA A 473 -7.26 -18.28 -12.07
C ALA A 473 -6.55 -17.89 -10.75
N ALA A 474 -5.26 -17.56 -10.82
CA ALA A 474 -4.52 -17.03 -9.68
C ALA A 474 -4.74 -15.53 -9.43
N ASN A 475 -5.42 -14.80 -10.31
CA ASN A 475 -5.58 -13.34 -10.25
C ASN A 475 -4.22 -12.58 -10.23
N LEU A 476 -3.18 -13.15 -10.85
CA LEU A 476 -1.81 -12.62 -10.87
C LEU A 476 -1.42 -11.98 -12.22
N LYS A 477 -2.40 -11.66 -13.07
CA LYS A 477 -2.16 -11.03 -14.37
C LYS A 477 -1.48 -9.67 -14.18
N GLN A 478 -0.32 -9.48 -14.78
CA GLN A 478 0.55 -8.33 -14.56
C GLN A 478 1.11 -7.77 -15.88
N TYR A 479 1.29 -6.45 -15.98
CA TYR A 479 1.93 -5.85 -17.14
C TYR A 479 2.59 -4.52 -16.76
N TRP A 480 3.91 -4.44 -16.96
CA TRP A 480 4.78 -3.41 -16.38
C TRP A 480 5.20 -2.35 -17.41
N ARG A 481 4.21 -1.70 -18.04
CA ARG A 481 4.42 -0.83 -19.22
C ARG A 481 4.38 0.68 -18.93
N MET A 482 4.88 1.13 -17.78
CA MET A 482 4.90 2.56 -17.48
C MET A 482 5.82 3.28 -18.48
N PHE A 483 5.22 4.13 -19.34
CA PHE A 483 5.89 4.83 -20.44
C PHE A 483 6.65 3.91 -21.41
N ALA A 484 6.14 2.69 -21.62
CA ALA A 484 6.75 1.70 -22.50
C ALA A 484 5.77 1.22 -23.59
N PRO A 485 6.22 0.97 -24.83
CA PRO A 485 7.61 1.10 -25.31
C PRO A 485 8.06 2.55 -25.48
N SER A 486 7.13 3.49 -25.53
CA SER A 486 7.37 4.93 -25.53
C SER A 486 6.42 5.62 -24.56
N PRO A 487 6.78 6.81 -24.05
CA PRO A 487 5.79 7.76 -23.54
C PRO A 487 4.78 8.15 -24.62
N TYR A 488 3.67 8.80 -24.22
CA TYR A 488 2.68 9.27 -25.18
C TYR A 488 3.28 10.32 -26.12
N TYR A 489 3.06 10.13 -27.42
CA TYR A 489 3.44 11.07 -28.48
C TYR A 489 2.52 12.28 -28.58
N ASP A 490 1.43 12.31 -27.81
CA ASP A 490 0.58 13.48 -27.64
C ASP A 490 0.51 13.86 -26.16
N ASP A 491 0.52 15.15 -25.90
CA ASP A 491 0.17 15.72 -24.60
C ASP A 491 -1.31 16.09 -24.63
N PHE A 492 -2.10 15.50 -23.73
CA PHE A 492 -3.54 15.66 -23.72
C PHE A 492 -4.13 15.70 -22.31
N TRP A 493 -5.22 16.46 -22.18
CA TRP A 493 -5.97 16.62 -20.94
C TRP A 493 -7.44 16.97 -21.24
N TYR A 494 -8.29 16.81 -20.22
CA TYR A 494 -9.73 16.94 -20.38
C TYR A 494 -10.30 18.12 -19.59
N VAL A 495 -11.35 18.73 -20.13
CA VAL A 495 -12.21 19.71 -19.47
C VAL A 495 -13.63 19.18 -19.46
N ILE A 496 -14.26 19.20 -18.28
CA ILE A 496 -15.58 18.60 -18.08
C ILE A 496 -16.53 19.65 -17.49
N PRO A 497 -16.88 20.70 -18.25
CA PRO A 497 -17.80 21.70 -17.77
C PRO A 497 -19.20 21.10 -17.59
N ALA A 498 -19.85 21.47 -16.50
CA ALA A 498 -21.18 21.01 -16.15
C ALA A 498 -22.06 22.18 -15.70
N LEU A 499 -23.34 22.10 -16.08
CA LEU A 499 -24.40 23.01 -15.68
C LEU A 499 -25.21 22.35 -14.57
N ALA A 500 -25.31 22.99 -13.42
CA ALA A 500 -26.18 22.58 -12.32
C ALA A 500 -27.63 23.01 -12.57
N ARG A 501 -28.58 22.34 -11.92
CA ARG A 501 -30.03 22.59 -12.09
C ARG A 501 -30.48 23.95 -11.58
N ASP A 502 -29.72 24.55 -10.66
CA ASP A 502 -29.92 25.93 -10.19
C ASP A 502 -29.32 26.98 -11.12
N GLY A 503 -28.68 26.56 -12.22
CA GLY A 503 -28.03 27.42 -13.21
C GLY A 503 -26.55 27.67 -12.94
N ASP A 504 -26.02 27.24 -11.79
CA ASP A 504 -24.59 27.36 -11.49
C ASP A 504 -23.75 26.48 -12.40
N ARG A 505 -22.46 26.83 -12.56
CA ARG A 505 -21.55 26.15 -13.48
C ARG A 505 -20.24 25.84 -12.82
N ALA A 506 -19.79 24.62 -13.02
CA ALA A 506 -18.54 24.15 -12.45
C ALA A 506 -17.95 23.03 -13.30
N ASP A 507 -16.69 22.69 -13.03
CA ASP A 507 -16.11 21.43 -13.46
C ASP A 507 -16.77 20.28 -12.69
N LEU A 508 -17.22 19.26 -13.43
CA LEU A 508 -18.03 18.16 -12.91
C LEU A 508 -17.37 17.43 -11.71
N LEU A 509 -16.05 17.24 -11.76
CA LEU A 509 -15.35 16.38 -10.81
C LEU A 509 -14.80 17.16 -9.62
N SER A 510 -14.27 18.36 -9.86
CA SER A 510 -13.71 19.19 -8.78
C SER A 510 -14.74 20.08 -8.09
N GLY A 511 -15.89 20.35 -8.74
CA GLY A 511 -16.89 21.32 -8.26
C GLY A 511 -16.39 22.77 -8.25
N ARG A 512 -15.23 23.04 -8.85
CA ARG A 512 -14.62 24.39 -8.94
C ARG A 512 -15.01 25.07 -10.25
N PRO A 513 -14.78 26.39 -10.40
CA PRO A 513 -14.96 27.06 -11.68
C PRO A 513 -14.20 26.36 -12.81
N VAL A 514 -14.81 26.27 -13.99
CA VAL A 514 -14.23 25.60 -15.16
C VAL A 514 -12.92 26.28 -15.54
N ALA A 515 -11.81 25.54 -15.46
CA ALA A 515 -10.49 26.04 -15.83
C ALA A 515 -10.14 25.63 -17.27
N LEU A 516 -10.03 26.56 -18.21
CA LEU A 516 -9.66 26.23 -19.60
C LEU A 516 -8.14 26.24 -19.86
N ARG A 517 -7.33 26.12 -18.81
CA ARG A 517 -5.86 26.12 -18.90
C ARG A 517 -5.30 24.73 -18.59
N PRO A 518 -4.07 24.41 -19.05
CA PRO A 518 -3.41 23.15 -18.72
C PRO A 518 -3.41 22.84 -17.21
N PRO A 519 -3.56 21.57 -16.82
CA PRO A 519 -3.80 21.14 -15.44
C PRO A 519 -2.56 21.26 -14.55
N ARG A 520 -2.31 22.46 -13.99
CA ARG A 520 -1.22 22.69 -13.01
C ARG A 520 -1.48 22.05 -11.65
N ASP A 521 -2.74 21.94 -11.25
CA ASP A 521 -3.16 21.28 -10.02
C ASP A 521 -3.17 19.73 -10.12
N GLY A 522 -2.67 19.18 -11.23
CA GLY A 522 -2.42 17.75 -11.42
C GLY A 522 -3.69 16.91 -11.22
N PRO A 523 -3.68 15.86 -10.39
CA PRO A 523 -4.85 15.02 -10.17
C PRO A 523 -6.00 15.73 -9.46
N ASN A 524 -5.75 16.80 -8.71
CA ASN A 524 -6.78 17.48 -7.91
C ASN A 524 -7.86 18.15 -8.79
N ARG A 525 -7.49 18.53 -10.02
CA ARG A 525 -8.43 19.01 -11.03
C ARG A 525 -9.57 18.04 -11.29
N TYR A 526 -9.26 16.75 -11.21
CA TYR A 526 -10.21 15.69 -11.50
C TYR A 526 -10.81 15.11 -10.22
N GLY A 527 -10.73 15.79 -9.06
CA GLY A 527 -11.20 15.23 -7.78
C GLY A 527 -10.26 14.18 -7.17
N GLY A 528 -9.02 14.09 -7.65
CA GLY A 528 -7.98 13.19 -7.15
C GLY A 528 -7.50 12.16 -8.18
N TYR A 529 -6.45 11.41 -7.85
CA TYR A 529 -5.75 10.58 -8.83
C TYR A 529 -6.58 9.39 -9.35
N ARG A 530 -7.56 8.91 -8.56
CA ARG A 530 -8.47 7.82 -8.95
C ARG A 530 -9.48 8.29 -9.98
N TRP A 531 -10.12 9.43 -9.73
CA TRP A 531 -11.03 10.05 -10.67
C TRP A 531 -10.33 10.49 -11.96
N ARG A 532 -9.10 11.07 -11.88
CA ARG A 532 -8.27 11.29 -13.08
C ARG A 532 -8.10 10.01 -13.90
N LYS A 533 -7.87 8.86 -13.24
CA LYS A 533 -7.71 7.58 -13.94
C LYS A 533 -9.00 7.12 -14.62
N ILE A 534 -10.14 7.26 -13.95
CA ILE A 534 -11.47 6.99 -14.53
C ILE A 534 -11.73 7.86 -15.74
N THR A 535 -11.51 9.18 -15.62
CA THR A 535 -11.73 10.15 -16.70
C THR A 535 -10.94 9.77 -17.94
N PHE A 536 -9.64 9.58 -17.79
CA PHE A 536 -8.76 9.26 -18.92
C PHE A 536 -9.11 7.91 -19.54
N ASN A 537 -9.30 6.87 -18.73
CA ASN A 537 -9.64 5.55 -19.25
C ASN A 537 -10.99 5.55 -19.98
N SER A 538 -12.02 6.20 -19.41
CA SER A 538 -13.37 6.21 -19.98
C SER A 538 -13.46 7.08 -21.22
N ALA A 539 -12.78 8.25 -21.23
CA ALA A 539 -12.71 9.12 -22.40
C ALA A 539 -12.02 8.42 -23.59
N GLN A 540 -10.87 7.79 -23.37
CA GLN A 540 -10.14 7.06 -24.40
C GLN A 540 -10.91 5.84 -24.95
N GLN A 541 -11.81 5.27 -24.16
CA GLN A 541 -12.67 4.16 -24.57
C GLN A 541 -13.98 4.61 -25.22
N GLY A 542 -14.28 5.92 -25.26
CA GLY A 542 -15.57 6.42 -25.73
C GLY A 542 -16.74 6.17 -24.77
N GLU A 543 -16.45 5.77 -23.52
CA GLU A 543 -17.44 5.33 -22.52
C GLU A 543 -17.68 6.39 -21.44
N PHE A 544 -17.25 7.63 -21.65
CA PHE A 544 -17.37 8.70 -20.66
C PHE A 544 -18.84 9.02 -20.29
N GLY A 545 -19.80 8.69 -21.17
CA GLY A 545 -21.22 8.81 -20.88
C GLY A 545 -21.66 8.11 -19.58
N ARG A 546 -20.99 7.01 -19.18
CA ARG A 546 -21.25 6.31 -17.91
C ARG A 546 -20.88 7.15 -16.69
N VAL A 547 -19.79 7.92 -16.79
CA VAL A 547 -19.38 8.86 -15.74
C VAL A 547 -20.44 9.95 -15.61
N VAL A 548 -20.90 10.47 -16.75
CA VAL A 548 -21.94 11.51 -16.80
C VAL A 548 -23.26 10.99 -16.22
N GLU A 549 -23.71 9.81 -16.62
CA GLU A 549 -24.92 9.15 -16.12
C GLU A 549 -24.90 9.03 -14.59
N TYR A 550 -23.76 8.62 -14.01
CA TYR A 550 -23.60 8.54 -12.56
C TYR A 550 -23.83 9.89 -11.88
N PHE A 551 -23.21 10.96 -12.39
CA PHE A 551 -23.38 12.30 -11.81
C PHE A 551 -24.77 12.88 -12.07
N CYS A 552 -25.37 12.67 -13.22
CA CYS A 552 -26.74 13.11 -13.52
C CYS A 552 -27.79 12.44 -12.61
N ARG A 553 -27.60 11.16 -12.27
CA ARG A 553 -28.51 10.43 -11.36
C ARG A 553 -28.32 10.78 -9.89
N ASN A 554 -27.09 11.07 -9.47
CA ASN A 554 -26.75 11.25 -8.05
C ASN A 554 -26.50 12.71 -7.65
N GLY A 555 -26.53 13.64 -8.62
CA GLY A 555 -26.27 15.06 -8.42
C GLY A 555 -27.35 15.94 -9.06
N LEU A 556 -27.27 17.24 -8.78
CA LEU A 556 -28.19 18.25 -9.33
C LEU A 556 -27.61 18.84 -10.63
N TRP A 557 -27.29 18.00 -11.60
CA TRP A 557 -26.75 18.43 -12.89
C TRP A 557 -27.85 18.44 -13.97
N ALA A 558 -27.75 19.40 -14.87
CA ALA A 558 -28.64 19.59 -16.01
C ALA A 558 -27.98 19.19 -17.34
N ALA A 559 -26.70 19.52 -17.52
CA ALA A 559 -25.93 19.15 -18.70
C ALA A 559 -24.44 19.02 -18.38
N VAL A 560 -23.75 18.20 -19.16
CA VAL A 560 -22.30 18.00 -19.08
C VAL A 560 -21.73 17.92 -20.49
N ASP A 561 -20.61 18.61 -20.71
CA ASP A 561 -19.83 18.46 -21.93
C ASP A 561 -18.44 17.88 -21.60
N LEU A 562 -17.80 17.23 -22.57
CA LEU A 562 -16.43 16.75 -22.49
C LEU A 562 -15.61 17.30 -23.65
N TRP A 563 -14.50 17.94 -23.30
CA TRP A 563 -13.54 18.51 -24.25
C TRP A 563 -12.16 17.93 -24.02
N GLU A 564 -11.47 17.60 -25.11
CA GLU A 564 -10.07 17.21 -25.12
C GLU A 564 -9.24 18.37 -25.67
N PHE A 565 -8.15 18.67 -24.98
CA PHE A 565 -7.08 19.52 -25.47
C PHE A 565 -5.90 18.62 -25.78
N ARG A 566 -5.41 18.64 -27.01
CA ARG A 566 -4.34 17.76 -27.49
C ARG A 566 -3.29 18.55 -28.26
N ARG A 567 -2.02 18.19 -28.13
CA ARG A 567 -0.95 18.64 -29.02
C ARG A 567 0.11 17.56 -29.20
N PRO A 568 0.93 17.61 -30.27
CA PRO A 568 2.07 16.73 -30.41
C PRO A 568 3.05 16.88 -29.24
N ASN A 569 3.48 15.77 -28.65
CA ASN A 569 4.52 15.71 -27.64
C ASN A 569 5.84 15.27 -28.27
N LEU A 570 6.68 16.25 -28.57
CA LEU A 570 7.95 16.06 -29.24
C LEU A 570 9.11 15.80 -28.25
N GLY A 571 8.86 15.79 -26.94
CA GLY A 571 9.87 15.43 -25.94
C GLY A 571 11.03 16.42 -25.80
N VAL A 572 10.84 17.68 -26.20
CA VAL A 572 11.81 18.79 -26.08
C VAL A 572 11.02 20.08 -25.78
N ALA A 573 11.69 21.17 -25.41
CA ALA A 573 11.11 22.53 -25.31
C ALA A 573 10.17 22.90 -26.48
N ALA A 574 10.40 22.35 -27.68
CA ALA A 574 9.52 22.49 -28.85
C ALA A 574 8.05 22.12 -28.59
N THR A 575 7.76 21.20 -27.66
CA THR A 575 6.38 20.84 -27.28
C THR A 575 5.64 22.01 -26.66
N ALA A 576 6.33 22.85 -25.90
CA ALA A 576 5.72 23.97 -25.19
C ALA A 576 5.20 25.06 -26.15
N GLU A 577 5.84 25.21 -27.31
CA GLU A 577 5.51 26.18 -28.36
C GLU A 577 4.42 25.67 -29.31
N THR A 578 4.12 24.36 -29.30
CA THR A 578 3.00 23.84 -30.11
C THR A 578 1.66 24.16 -29.45
N PRO A 579 0.71 24.74 -30.21
CA PRO A 579 -0.60 25.08 -29.69
C PRO A 579 -1.42 23.82 -29.43
N TYR A 580 -2.37 23.90 -28.50
CA TYR A 580 -3.35 22.84 -28.32
C TYR A 580 -4.44 22.94 -29.37
N GLU A 581 -4.79 21.79 -29.94
CA GLU A 581 -6.02 21.59 -30.68
C GLU A 581 -7.12 21.15 -29.70
N THR A 582 -8.29 21.75 -29.85
CA THR A 582 -9.46 21.46 -29.03
C THR A 582 -10.48 20.61 -29.79
N THR A 583 -10.90 19.50 -29.19
CA THR A 583 -11.91 18.60 -29.75
C THR A 583 -13.04 18.37 -28.75
N GLN A 584 -14.28 18.55 -29.19
CA GLN A 584 -15.46 18.19 -28.41
C GLN A 584 -15.69 16.67 -28.52
N LEU A 585 -15.52 15.93 -27.43
CA LEU A 585 -15.70 14.48 -27.42
C LEU A 585 -17.14 14.04 -27.15
N GLY A 586 -17.93 14.85 -26.45
CA GLY A 586 -19.33 14.53 -26.20
C GLY A 586 -20.08 15.63 -25.44
N ARG A 587 -21.41 15.60 -25.57
CA ARG A 587 -22.34 16.46 -24.84
C ARG A 587 -23.54 15.65 -24.42
N TRP A 588 -23.97 15.82 -23.19
CA TRP A 588 -25.06 15.06 -22.60
C TRP A 588 -26.01 16.02 -21.89
N ARG A 589 -27.31 15.82 -22.09
CA ARG A 589 -28.33 16.38 -21.21
C ARG A 589 -28.67 15.34 -20.15
N CYS A 590 -28.80 15.77 -18.91
CA CYS A 590 -29.03 14.82 -17.82
C CYS A 590 -30.42 14.17 -17.87
N ASP A 591 -31.42 14.86 -18.43
CA ASP A 591 -32.78 14.33 -18.65
C ASP A 591 -32.86 13.23 -19.74
N ALA A 592 -31.80 13.03 -20.53
CA ALA A 592 -31.71 11.90 -21.44
C ALA A 592 -31.42 10.57 -20.71
N PHE A 593 -30.98 10.62 -19.45
CA PHE A 593 -30.75 9.43 -18.64
C PHE A 593 -32.00 9.05 -17.85
N GLU A 594 -32.28 7.76 -17.79
CA GLU A 594 -33.44 7.23 -17.08
C GLU A 594 -33.41 7.61 -15.59
N GLY A 595 -34.56 8.10 -15.09
CA GLY A 595 -34.76 8.47 -13.70
C GLY A 595 -34.35 9.91 -13.35
N VAL A 596 -34.06 10.76 -14.35
CA VAL A 596 -33.65 12.15 -14.14
C VAL A 596 -34.73 13.09 -14.67
N ASP A 597 -35.21 14.02 -13.83
CA ASP A 597 -36.21 15.01 -14.25
C ASP A 597 -35.74 15.89 -15.42
N GLY A 598 -36.72 16.44 -16.15
CA GLY A 598 -36.50 17.37 -17.27
C GLY A 598 -35.64 18.58 -16.90
N VAL A 599 -34.84 19.04 -17.85
CA VAL A 599 -33.95 20.21 -17.70
C VAL A 599 -34.40 21.34 -18.64
N ASP A 600 -34.13 22.58 -18.25
CA ASP A 600 -34.44 23.75 -19.09
C ASP A 600 -33.50 23.79 -20.31
N GLU A 601 -34.07 23.58 -21.49
CA GLU A 601 -33.36 23.57 -22.76
C GLU A 601 -32.66 24.90 -23.07
N ASN A 602 -33.31 26.04 -22.75
CA ASN A 602 -32.72 27.35 -23.00
C ASN A 602 -31.48 27.57 -22.12
N ALA A 603 -31.52 27.10 -20.88
CA ALA A 603 -30.39 27.18 -19.97
C ALA A 603 -29.21 26.32 -20.47
N VAL A 604 -29.49 25.11 -20.98
CA VAL A 604 -28.48 24.22 -21.56
C VAL A 604 -27.85 24.83 -22.82
N ASP A 605 -28.65 25.40 -23.71
CA ASP A 605 -28.16 26.01 -24.95
C ASP A 605 -27.34 27.29 -24.69
N ALA A 606 -27.77 28.11 -23.72
CA ALA A 606 -27.00 29.26 -23.26
C ALA A 606 -25.65 28.84 -22.66
N PHE A 607 -25.65 27.80 -21.81
CA PHE A 607 -24.44 27.22 -21.24
C PHE A 607 -23.46 26.74 -22.32
N ARG A 608 -23.93 25.96 -23.29
CA ARG A 608 -23.10 25.44 -24.39
C ARG A 608 -22.52 26.56 -25.25
N THR A 609 -23.34 27.56 -25.59
CA THR A 609 -22.90 28.71 -26.39
C THR A 609 -21.76 29.45 -25.71
N GLU A 610 -21.85 29.65 -24.40
CA GLU A 610 -20.83 30.34 -23.62
C GLU A 610 -19.56 29.52 -23.45
N ILE A 611 -19.67 28.22 -23.18
CA ILE A 611 -18.51 27.31 -23.15
C ILE A 611 -17.80 27.30 -24.51
N ASP A 612 -18.54 27.21 -25.61
CA ASP A 612 -17.99 27.26 -26.96
C ASP A 612 -17.27 28.58 -27.23
N HIS A 613 -17.84 29.70 -26.78
CA HIS A 613 -17.20 31.00 -26.89
C HIS A 613 -15.90 31.05 -26.08
N SER A 614 -15.92 30.57 -24.84
CA SER A 614 -14.77 30.55 -23.93
C SER A 614 -13.65 29.67 -24.47
N ILE A 615 -13.99 28.49 -25.00
CA ILE A 615 -13.02 27.58 -25.62
C ILE A 615 -12.43 28.20 -26.88
N ARG A 616 -13.22 28.81 -27.77
CA ARG A 616 -12.68 29.50 -28.96
C ARG A 616 -11.74 30.65 -28.61
N GLN A 617 -12.05 31.43 -27.58
CA GLN A 617 -11.16 32.49 -27.11
C GLN A 617 -9.82 31.91 -26.62
N VAL A 618 -9.87 30.85 -25.81
CA VAL A 618 -8.67 30.21 -25.28
C VAL A 618 -7.87 29.50 -26.37
N ASP A 619 -8.54 28.79 -27.28
CA ASP A 619 -7.90 28.13 -28.43
C ASP A 619 -7.19 29.16 -29.31
N GLY A 620 -7.81 30.31 -29.57
CA GLY A 620 -7.17 31.43 -30.26
C GLY A 620 -5.94 31.98 -29.55
N VAL A 621 -5.98 32.07 -28.20
CA VAL A 621 -4.80 32.47 -27.39
C VAL A 621 -3.73 31.40 -27.42
N LEU A 622 -4.09 30.12 -27.34
CA LEU A 622 -3.14 29.00 -27.38
C LEU A 622 -2.50 28.83 -28.75
N ARG A 623 -3.18 29.23 -29.84
CA ARG A 623 -2.64 29.28 -31.22
C ARG A 623 -1.82 30.53 -31.54
N GLY A 624 -2.01 31.62 -30.79
CA GLY A 624 -1.35 32.91 -31.01
C GLY A 624 -0.09 33.14 -30.16
N LEU A 625 0.24 32.19 -29.29
CA LEU A 625 1.50 32.07 -28.55
C LEU A 625 2.41 31.08 -29.27
#